data_AF-A0A316L4U8-F1
#
_entry.id   AF-A0A316L4U8-F1
#
_cell.length_a   1.000
_cell.length_b   1.000
_cell.length_c   1.000
_cell.angle_alpha   90.00
_cell.angle_beta   90.00
_cell.angle_gamma   90.00
#
_symmetry.space_group_name_H-M   'P 1'
#
loop_
_entity.id
_entity.type
_entity.pdbx_description
1 polymer ?
#
loop_
_entity_poly.entity_id
_entity_poly.type
_entity_poly.pdbx_seq_one_letter_code
_entity_poly.pdbx_strand_id
1 'polypeptide(L)'
;MSGFIIPNRNVKGLPNNVLGYGQGFTFTSTAGYQRITDFSDLALKTLNDQLEQLWVRTQSRDPQTGDYSTTALMVGAELANPRIMGRAMFAGKPQVRYVSSAGNDSNDGLTEQTPFCSILCALQSLPMICDQGAVIYCDAPSSGRYFERLWASIPFCGDLRIVGRQRVTFVGSIRFGPAFTGTIAFENFVFQGTCEKLVEVVSPGASVSFHTCDFVMGGDGCRGILARGGSVAALGCGFYGCGLGAIEAWDMGRIGMHNCVGSGNGFALKAEGCAIAVQSGTRPVAVTPSIAQEGGVILGTATASAGTAVTHLGYRERVFSSTATMSALDLEFLEDPSPAQGKDRVTGKEYKGYWVFDSQDVITQLSGKTPVAGRIQLKRKPGAGTKDRVKVYLYLHSHTGPMGDAVVGGPLGNVASLAPDESLWAPVTSASIQAIQSGYTRGYAVYSPISGEELEFYSQAEYPADLWVVYQ
;
A
#
# COMPACT_ATOMS: atom_id res chain seq x y z
N MET A 1 -17.62 -8.37 56.90
CA MET A 1 -18.90 -8.81 57.51
C MET A 1 -19.81 -9.28 56.38
N SER A 2 -20.46 -10.43 56.58
CA SER A 2 -21.58 -10.99 55.80
C SER A 2 -21.32 -11.33 54.33
N GLY A 3 -20.76 -12.52 54.09
CA GLY A 3 -20.72 -13.15 52.76
C GLY A 3 -22.02 -13.91 52.45
N PHE A 4 -22.44 -13.86 51.19
CA PHE A 4 -23.40 -14.81 50.62
C PHE A 4 -22.61 -15.87 49.85
N ILE A 5 -22.73 -17.13 50.27
CA ILE A 5 -22.14 -18.31 49.62
C ILE A 5 -23.22 -18.93 48.73
N ILE A 6 -22.95 -19.08 47.43
CA ILE A 6 -23.68 -20.01 46.57
C ILE A 6 -22.77 -21.25 46.39
N PRO A 7 -23.19 -22.45 46.81
CA PRO A 7 -22.35 -23.64 46.74
C PRO A 7 -22.22 -24.15 45.31
N ASN A 8 -20.98 -24.29 44.86
CA ASN A 8 -20.61 -24.91 43.60
C ASN A 8 -20.80 -26.43 43.72
N ARG A 9 -21.71 -27.03 42.94
CA ARG A 9 -21.81 -28.50 42.82
C ARG A 9 -21.00 -28.96 41.62
N ASN A 10 -19.90 -29.64 41.94
CA ASN A 10 -19.24 -30.70 41.19
C ASN A 10 -18.67 -30.37 39.81
N VAL A 11 -17.44 -29.88 39.78
CA VAL A 11 -16.43 -30.35 38.82
C VAL A 11 -15.14 -30.62 39.60
N LYS A 12 -14.81 -31.90 39.79
CA LYS A 12 -13.51 -32.35 40.30
C LYS A 12 -12.50 -32.29 39.15
N GLY A 13 -11.37 -31.59 39.34
CA GLY A 13 -10.21 -31.80 38.47
C GLY A 13 -9.31 -30.61 38.10
N LEU A 14 -9.28 -29.48 38.82
CA LEU A 14 -8.27 -28.43 38.59
C LEU A 14 -7.57 -28.05 39.91
N PRO A 15 -6.22 -27.88 39.91
CA PRO A 15 -5.54 -27.32 41.06
C PRO A 15 -5.97 -25.85 41.27
N ASN A 16 -6.40 -25.57 42.51
CA ASN A 16 -6.65 -24.24 43.02
C ASN A 16 -5.41 -23.35 42.82
N ASN A 17 -5.53 -22.27 42.04
CA ASN A 17 -4.94 -20.95 42.31
C ASN A 17 -5.09 -20.03 41.08
N VAL A 18 -6.30 -19.52 40.83
CA VAL A 18 -6.47 -18.23 40.14
C VAL A 18 -7.65 -17.52 40.79
N LEU A 19 -7.37 -16.66 41.77
CA LEU A 19 -8.27 -15.57 42.15
C LEU A 19 -7.78 -14.33 41.39
N GLY A 20 -8.58 -13.86 40.44
CA GLY A 20 -8.32 -12.61 39.75
C GLY A 20 -8.68 -11.43 40.63
N TYR A 21 -7.70 -10.56 40.90
CA TYR A 21 -7.91 -9.14 41.15
C TYR A 21 -6.70 -8.38 40.60
N GLY A 22 -6.97 -7.39 39.75
CA GLY A 22 -5.94 -6.61 39.08
C GLY A 22 -5.16 -5.73 40.05
N GLN A 23 -3.84 -5.69 39.89
CA GLN A 23 -2.93 -4.54 39.99
C GLN A 23 -1.58 -4.98 39.40
N GLY A 24 -0.83 -4.04 38.82
CA GLY A 24 0.38 -4.31 38.04
C GLY A 24 1.47 -5.04 38.83
N PHE A 25 2.26 -5.86 38.13
CA PHE A 25 3.48 -6.45 38.67
C PHE A 25 4.66 -6.20 37.74
N THR A 26 5.64 -5.47 38.26
CA THR A 26 7.03 -5.48 37.80
C THR A 26 7.68 -6.75 38.36
N PHE A 27 8.28 -7.60 37.52
CA PHE A 27 9.08 -8.73 37.99
C PHE A 27 10.55 -8.55 37.60
N THR A 28 11.38 -8.22 38.59
CA THR A 28 12.82 -8.52 38.59
C THR A 28 13.02 -9.88 39.25
N SER A 29 13.31 -10.94 38.50
CA SER A 29 14.12 -12.06 39.02
C SER A 29 14.67 -12.96 37.90
N THR A 30 15.90 -13.41 38.10
CA THR A 30 16.77 -14.18 37.20
C THR A 30 16.36 -15.65 37.01
N ALA A 31 15.09 -16.02 37.25
CA ALA A 31 14.57 -17.40 37.19
C ALA A 31 13.45 -17.61 36.14
N GLY A 32 13.28 -16.67 35.20
CA GLY A 32 12.16 -16.64 34.25
C GLY A 32 12.27 -17.52 32.99
N TYR A 33 13.41 -18.18 32.73
CA TYR A 33 13.61 -18.85 31.43
C TYR A 33 13.04 -20.27 31.35
N GLN A 34 12.98 -21.02 32.46
CA GLN A 34 12.52 -22.43 32.42
C GLN A 34 10.99 -22.58 32.52
N ARG A 35 10.26 -21.66 33.15
CA ARG A 35 8.80 -21.79 33.30
C ARG A 35 8.00 -21.35 32.07
N ILE A 36 8.59 -20.56 31.17
CA ILE A 36 7.93 -20.12 29.93
C ILE A 36 7.89 -21.27 28.91
N THR A 37 8.94 -22.09 28.85
CA THR A 37 9.01 -23.28 27.99
C THR A 37 8.02 -24.37 28.41
N ASP A 38 7.83 -24.60 29.71
CA ASP A 38 6.92 -25.65 30.20
C ASP A 38 5.43 -25.31 29.93
N PHE A 39 5.07 -24.02 29.93
CA PHE A 39 3.71 -23.57 29.60
C PHE A 39 3.43 -23.58 28.08
N SER A 40 4.44 -23.31 27.24
CA SER A 40 4.27 -23.38 25.77
C SER A 40 4.09 -24.81 25.30
N ASP A 41 4.80 -25.78 25.88
CA ASP A 41 4.74 -27.18 25.45
C ASP A 41 3.43 -27.86 25.86
N LEU A 42 2.88 -27.52 27.02
CA LEU A 42 1.58 -28.04 27.46
C LEU A 42 0.42 -27.47 26.62
N ALA A 43 0.51 -26.18 26.25
CA ALA A 43 -0.47 -25.54 25.37
C ALA A 43 -0.43 -26.10 23.94
N LEU A 44 0.77 -26.35 23.39
CA LEU A 44 0.93 -26.97 22.08
C LEU A 44 0.38 -28.40 22.04
N LYS A 45 0.66 -29.19 23.08
CA LYS A 45 0.17 -30.58 23.18
C LYS A 45 -1.35 -30.64 23.28
N THR A 46 -1.96 -29.77 24.08
CA THR A 46 -3.42 -29.70 24.22
C THR A 46 -4.10 -29.28 22.91
N LEU A 47 -3.48 -28.38 22.14
CA LEU A 47 -3.98 -27.98 20.82
C LEU A 47 -3.87 -29.11 19.80
N ASN A 48 -2.77 -29.88 19.82
CA ASN A 48 -2.57 -31.03 18.95
C ASN A 48 -3.55 -32.16 19.26
N ASP A 49 -3.77 -32.47 20.53
CA ASP A 49 -4.72 -33.51 20.95
C ASP A 49 -6.17 -33.13 20.58
N GLN A 50 -6.51 -31.84 20.62
CA GLN A 50 -7.81 -31.32 20.18
C GLN A 50 -7.97 -31.35 18.64
N LEU A 51 -6.90 -31.09 17.90
CA LEU A 51 -6.88 -31.16 16.43
C LEU A 51 -6.98 -32.61 15.93
N GLU A 52 -6.31 -33.57 16.58
CA GLU A 52 -6.44 -35.00 16.26
C GLU A 52 -7.86 -35.53 16.51
N GLN A 53 -8.49 -35.12 17.63
CA GLN A 53 -9.89 -35.51 17.89
C GLN A 53 -10.89 -34.91 16.90
N LEU A 54 -10.60 -33.72 16.34
CA LEU A 54 -11.42 -33.10 15.29
C LEU A 54 -11.25 -33.82 13.94
N TRP A 55 -10.03 -34.28 13.63
CA TRP A 55 -9.74 -34.95 12.36
C TRP A 55 -10.39 -36.33 12.27
N VAL A 56 -10.50 -37.06 13.38
CA VAL A 56 -11.09 -38.41 13.42
C VAL A 56 -12.60 -38.44 13.16
N ARG A 57 -13.33 -37.31 13.23
CA ARG A 57 -14.79 -37.27 13.03
C ARG A 57 -15.26 -36.94 11.61
N THR A 58 -14.37 -36.70 10.65
CA THR A 58 -14.75 -36.26 9.29
C THR A 58 -14.63 -37.32 8.18
N GLN A 59 -14.42 -38.60 8.53
CA GLN A 59 -14.46 -39.70 7.55
C GLN A 59 -15.67 -40.60 7.78
N SER A 60 -16.83 -40.28 7.19
CA SER A 60 -17.88 -41.28 6.99
C SER A 60 -17.66 -41.99 5.65
N ARG A 61 -17.31 -43.27 5.70
CA ARG A 61 -17.17 -44.14 4.52
C ARG A 61 -18.57 -44.42 3.97
N ASP A 62 -18.79 -44.15 2.69
CA ASP A 62 -20.03 -44.58 2.01
C ASP A 62 -20.06 -46.12 1.96
N PRO A 63 -21.05 -46.78 2.58
CA PRO A 63 -21.09 -48.24 2.64
C PRO A 63 -21.36 -48.92 1.29
N GLN A 64 -21.77 -48.20 0.24
CA GLN A 64 -22.10 -48.80 -1.06
C GLN A 64 -20.99 -48.66 -2.10
N THR A 65 -20.18 -47.60 -2.05
CA THR A 65 -19.15 -47.30 -3.06
C THR A 65 -17.72 -47.50 -2.55
N GLY A 66 -17.52 -47.51 -1.24
CA GLY A 66 -16.19 -47.64 -0.63
C GLY A 66 -15.31 -46.38 -0.75
N ASP A 67 -15.83 -45.31 -1.37
CA ASP A 67 -15.13 -44.04 -1.55
C ASP A 67 -15.32 -43.09 -0.35
N TYR A 68 -14.32 -42.24 -0.14
CA TYR A 68 -14.35 -41.16 0.86
C TYR A 68 -14.89 -39.88 0.20
N SER A 69 -16.10 -39.44 0.59
CA SER A 69 -16.63 -38.14 0.15
C SER A 69 -16.21 -37.03 1.13
N THR A 70 -15.37 -36.10 0.68
CA THR A 70 -15.06 -34.87 1.43
C THR A 70 -16.21 -33.88 1.27
N THR A 71 -17.22 -33.97 2.15
CA THR A 71 -18.22 -32.92 2.30
C THR A 71 -17.67 -31.90 3.29
N ALA A 72 -17.21 -30.75 2.83
CA ALA A 72 -16.75 -29.66 3.69
C ALA A 72 -17.96 -29.04 4.41
N LEU A 73 -18.26 -29.50 5.62
CA LEU A 73 -19.28 -28.92 6.48
C LEU A 73 -18.68 -27.75 7.26
N MET A 74 -19.12 -26.53 6.95
CA MET A 74 -18.91 -25.35 7.77
C MET A 74 -19.49 -25.59 9.17
N VAL A 75 -18.65 -25.52 10.20
CA VAL A 75 -19.09 -25.31 11.58
C VAL A 75 -18.61 -23.93 12.00
N GLY A 76 -19.50 -22.95 11.88
CA GLY A 76 -19.38 -21.69 12.59
C GLY A 76 -19.51 -21.96 14.09
N ALA A 77 -18.47 -21.65 14.82
CA ALA A 77 -18.54 -21.44 16.26
C ALA A 77 -18.00 -20.03 16.51
N GLU A 78 -18.89 -19.16 16.98
CA GLU A 78 -18.57 -17.85 17.54
C GLU A 78 -17.50 -18.01 18.62
N LEU A 79 -16.26 -17.72 18.27
CA LEU A 79 -15.19 -17.45 19.21
C LEU A 79 -14.72 -16.04 18.94
N ALA A 80 -15.04 -15.15 19.87
CA ALA A 80 -14.59 -13.79 19.94
C ALA A 80 -13.06 -13.74 20.13
N ASN A 81 -12.30 -13.98 19.05
CA ASN A 81 -10.89 -13.61 18.91
C ASN A 81 -10.46 -13.76 17.43
N PRO A 82 -10.21 -12.66 16.68
CA PRO A 82 -10.08 -12.72 15.22
C PRO A 82 -8.69 -13.19 14.71
N ARG A 83 -7.98 -14.07 15.43
CA ARG A 83 -6.59 -14.43 15.09
C ARG A 83 -6.32 -15.88 14.69
N ILE A 84 -7.36 -16.71 14.52
CA ILE A 84 -7.18 -18.06 14.00
C ILE A 84 -8.08 -18.24 12.78
N MET A 85 -7.72 -17.56 11.68
CA MET A 85 -8.10 -18.07 10.36
C MET A 85 -7.14 -19.23 10.07
N GLY A 86 -7.66 -20.46 10.21
CA GLY A 86 -6.98 -21.65 9.75
C GLY A 86 -6.65 -21.50 8.27
N ARG A 87 -5.36 -21.50 7.94
CA ARG A 87 -4.87 -21.67 6.56
C ARG A 87 -5.34 -23.03 6.07
N ALA A 88 -6.49 -23.08 5.41
CA ALA A 88 -6.80 -24.18 4.52
C ALA A 88 -5.79 -24.10 3.36
N MET A 89 -4.76 -24.95 3.40
CA MET A 89 -3.81 -25.10 2.30
C MET A 89 -4.53 -25.73 1.11
N PHE A 90 -5.17 -24.91 0.28
CA PHE A 90 -5.62 -25.34 -1.04
C PHE A 90 -4.40 -25.47 -1.95
N ALA A 91 -4.18 -26.65 -2.52
CA ALA A 91 -3.07 -26.97 -3.41
C ALA A 91 -3.25 -26.35 -4.81
N GLY A 92 -2.90 -25.08 -4.97
CA GLY A 92 -2.88 -24.41 -6.27
C GLY A 92 -1.65 -23.52 -6.43
N LYS A 93 -1.48 -22.99 -7.64
CA LYS A 93 -0.31 -22.19 -8.01
C LYS A 93 -0.47 -20.75 -7.54
N PRO A 94 0.62 -20.10 -7.06
CA PRO A 94 0.57 -18.68 -6.72
C PRO A 94 0.08 -17.86 -7.91
N GLN A 95 -0.67 -16.80 -7.64
CA GLN A 95 -1.10 -15.88 -8.68
C GLN A 95 0.13 -15.16 -9.24
N VAL A 96 0.30 -15.15 -10.56
CA VAL A 96 1.44 -14.47 -11.20
C VAL A 96 0.94 -13.28 -12.00
N ARG A 97 1.64 -12.14 -11.89
CA ARG A 97 1.48 -10.98 -12.75
C ARG A 97 2.82 -10.50 -13.29
N TYR A 98 2.81 -9.95 -14.49
CA TYR A 98 3.96 -9.36 -15.15
C TYR A 98 3.75 -7.86 -15.34
N VAL A 99 4.78 -7.09 -15.01
CA VAL A 99 4.82 -5.64 -15.13
C VAL A 99 6.08 -5.26 -15.89
N SER A 100 5.94 -4.40 -16.89
CA SER A 100 7.06 -3.81 -17.63
C SER A 100 6.81 -2.32 -17.78
N SER A 101 7.82 -1.47 -17.56
CA SER A 101 7.61 -0.02 -17.76
C SER A 101 7.23 0.37 -19.20
N ALA A 102 7.37 -0.55 -20.17
CA ALA A 102 6.89 -0.41 -21.55
C ALA A 102 5.57 -1.17 -21.84
N GLY A 103 4.93 -1.73 -20.81
CA GLY A 103 3.68 -2.48 -20.92
C GLY A 103 2.46 -1.60 -21.16
N ASN A 104 1.27 -2.12 -20.86
CA ASN A 104 0.01 -1.39 -20.95
C ASN A 104 -0.96 -1.83 -19.84
N ASP A 105 -1.48 -0.90 -19.04
CA ASP A 105 -2.44 -1.19 -17.96
C ASP A 105 -3.83 -1.65 -18.46
N SER A 106 -4.06 -1.65 -19.78
CA SER A 106 -5.22 -2.31 -20.40
C SER A 106 -5.02 -3.81 -20.65
N ASN A 107 -3.80 -4.34 -20.44
CA ASN A 107 -3.52 -5.77 -20.55
C ASN A 107 -4.07 -6.53 -19.34
N ASP A 108 -3.96 -7.86 -19.36
CA ASP A 108 -4.32 -8.73 -18.23
C ASP A 108 -3.14 -8.99 -17.27
N GLY A 109 -1.91 -8.68 -17.69
CA GLY A 109 -0.69 -8.92 -16.92
C GLY A 109 -0.38 -10.40 -16.69
N LEU A 110 -1.01 -11.34 -17.40
CA LEU A 110 -0.85 -12.78 -17.15
C LEU A 110 0.40 -13.37 -17.83
N THR A 111 0.97 -12.66 -18.80
CA THR A 111 2.14 -13.09 -19.57
C THR A 111 3.17 -11.97 -19.73
N GLU A 112 4.41 -12.32 -20.03
CA GLU A 112 5.48 -11.36 -20.35
C GLU A 112 5.21 -10.56 -21.63
N GLN A 113 4.37 -11.08 -22.53
CA GLN A 113 3.99 -10.43 -23.80
C GLN A 113 2.84 -9.43 -23.61
N THR A 114 2.03 -9.62 -22.57
CA THR A 114 0.92 -8.74 -22.18
C THR A 114 1.10 -8.15 -20.76
N PRO A 115 2.25 -7.54 -20.44
CA PRO A 115 2.49 -7.05 -19.09
C PRO A 115 1.69 -5.78 -18.83
N PHE A 116 1.31 -5.56 -17.57
CA PHE A 116 0.87 -4.23 -17.11
C PHE A 116 2.01 -3.21 -17.26
N CYS A 117 1.69 -1.91 -17.35
CA CYS A 117 2.71 -0.87 -17.27
C CYS A 117 3.02 -0.42 -15.84
N SER A 118 2.11 -0.64 -14.90
CA SER A 118 2.28 -0.24 -13.50
C SER A 118 2.19 -1.39 -12.49
N ILE A 119 2.98 -1.26 -11.41
CA ILE A 119 2.93 -2.15 -10.25
C ILE A 119 1.60 -1.99 -9.53
N LEU A 120 1.07 -0.76 -9.45
CA LEU A 120 -0.24 -0.49 -8.86
C LEU A 120 -1.37 -1.25 -9.57
N CYS A 121 -1.41 -1.25 -10.90
CA CYS A 121 -2.43 -1.99 -11.65
C CYS A 121 -2.32 -3.49 -11.39
N ALA A 122 -1.10 -4.03 -11.38
CA ALA A 122 -0.87 -5.43 -11.03
C ALA A 122 -1.38 -5.77 -9.63
N LEU A 123 -1.10 -4.93 -8.63
CA LEU A 123 -1.61 -5.09 -7.25
C LEU A 123 -3.13 -5.07 -7.18
N GLN A 124 -3.77 -4.14 -7.90
CA GLN A 124 -5.23 -4.02 -7.95
C GLN A 124 -5.91 -5.17 -8.69
N SER A 125 -5.19 -5.84 -9.60
CA SER A 125 -5.69 -7.03 -10.32
C SER A 125 -5.66 -8.32 -9.49
N LEU A 126 -5.05 -8.31 -8.31
CA LEU A 126 -5.01 -9.46 -7.42
C LEU A 126 -6.32 -9.59 -6.64
N PRO A 127 -6.79 -10.81 -6.36
CA PRO A 127 -7.93 -10.99 -5.48
C PRO A 127 -7.57 -10.56 -4.05
N MET A 128 -8.57 -10.01 -3.34
CA MET A 128 -8.44 -9.51 -1.96
C MET A 128 -7.87 -10.56 -0.99
N ILE A 129 -8.20 -11.84 -1.21
CA ILE A 129 -7.67 -12.98 -0.47
C ILE A 129 -6.86 -13.84 -1.44
N CYS A 130 -5.58 -14.03 -1.13
CA CYS A 130 -4.65 -14.86 -1.89
C CYS A 130 -4.09 -15.96 -0.98
N ASP A 131 -4.87 -17.02 -0.76
CA ASP A 131 -4.48 -18.14 0.14
C ASP A 131 -3.18 -18.83 -0.29
N GLN A 132 -2.88 -18.83 -1.60
CA GLN A 132 -1.69 -19.44 -2.20
C GLN A 132 -0.56 -18.45 -2.47
N GLY A 133 -0.76 -17.19 -2.05
CA GLY A 133 0.14 -16.09 -2.33
C GLY A 133 0.12 -15.61 -3.79
N ALA A 134 0.88 -14.55 -4.04
CA ALA A 134 1.00 -13.90 -5.33
C ALA A 134 2.45 -13.46 -5.59
N VAL A 135 2.83 -13.40 -6.87
CA VAL A 135 4.12 -12.90 -7.34
C VAL A 135 3.90 -11.92 -8.48
N ILE A 136 4.48 -10.73 -8.35
CA ILE A 136 4.53 -9.72 -9.40
C ILE A 136 5.99 -9.65 -9.90
N TYR A 137 6.21 -10.01 -11.15
CA TYR A 137 7.51 -9.86 -11.80
C TYR A 137 7.60 -8.50 -12.48
N CYS A 138 8.64 -7.76 -12.15
CA CYS A 138 8.90 -6.43 -12.70
C CYS A 138 10.14 -6.46 -13.61
N ASP A 139 9.95 -6.02 -14.84
CA ASP A 139 10.98 -5.84 -15.85
C ASP A 139 11.18 -4.36 -16.16
N ALA A 140 12.38 -3.85 -15.88
CA ALA A 140 12.79 -2.56 -16.40
C ALA A 140 13.48 -2.79 -17.75
N PRO A 141 12.90 -2.46 -18.93
CA PRO A 141 13.73 -2.29 -20.12
C PRO A 141 14.92 -1.35 -19.81
N SER A 142 16.02 -1.46 -20.55
CA SER A 142 17.34 -0.83 -20.28
C SER A 142 17.36 0.66 -19.85
N SER A 143 16.28 1.42 -20.00
CA SER A 143 16.11 2.81 -19.54
C SER A 143 14.89 3.05 -18.60
N GLY A 144 14.13 2.00 -18.28
CA GLY A 144 12.82 2.04 -17.65
C GLY A 144 12.87 2.28 -16.14
N ARG A 145 12.03 3.20 -15.66
CA ARG A 145 11.81 3.48 -14.23
C ARG A 145 10.32 3.40 -13.96
N TYR A 146 9.94 2.91 -12.78
CA TYR A 146 8.56 2.93 -12.34
C TYR A 146 8.30 4.20 -11.56
N PHE A 147 7.55 5.15 -12.15
CA PHE A 147 7.11 6.36 -11.46
C PHE A 147 5.73 6.11 -10.85
N GLU A 148 5.70 5.75 -9.57
CA GLU A 148 4.48 5.36 -8.89
C GLU A 148 4.42 5.81 -7.43
N ARG A 149 3.20 6.09 -6.95
CA ARG A 149 2.89 6.12 -5.52
C ARG A 149 2.04 4.93 -5.17
N LEU A 150 2.61 4.03 -4.38
CA LEU A 150 1.92 2.84 -3.90
C LEU A 150 1.34 3.14 -2.53
N TRP A 151 0.18 3.77 -2.51
CA TRP A 151 -0.63 3.86 -1.29
C TRP A 151 -1.55 2.65 -1.25
N ALA A 152 -1.06 1.58 -0.66
CA ALA A 152 -1.81 0.36 -0.45
C ALA A 152 -2.83 0.59 0.68
N SER A 153 -3.98 1.15 0.29
CA SER A 153 -5.25 0.96 1.00
C SER A 153 -6.00 -0.29 0.49
N ILE A 154 -5.35 -1.08 -0.38
CA ILE A 154 -5.92 -2.29 -0.94
C ILE A 154 -6.03 -3.31 0.20
N PRO A 155 -7.23 -3.78 0.54
CA PRO A 155 -7.37 -4.93 1.43
C PRO A 155 -6.71 -6.12 0.72
N PHE A 156 -5.58 -6.57 1.25
CA PHE A 156 -4.89 -7.75 0.76
C PHE A 156 -4.52 -8.61 1.95
N CYS A 157 -4.96 -9.87 1.89
CA CYS A 157 -4.64 -10.91 2.85
C CYS A 157 -3.96 -12.07 2.11
N GLY A 158 -2.67 -12.29 2.38
CA GLY A 158 -1.88 -13.32 1.72
C GLY A 158 -0.38 -13.02 1.77
N ASP A 159 0.41 -13.87 1.11
CA ASP A 159 1.85 -13.70 0.93
C ASP A 159 2.13 -13.17 -0.49
N LEU A 160 2.69 -11.97 -0.60
CA LEU A 160 2.99 -11.32 -1.88
C LEU A 160 4.50 -11.12 -2.04
N ARG A 161 5.02 -11.40 -3.24
CA ARG A 161 6.39 -11.04 -3.64
C ARG A 161 6.35 -10.13 -4.85
N ILE A 162 7.11 -9.05 -4.81
CA ILE A 162 7.34 -8.16 -5.93
C ILE A 162 8.82 -8.23 -6.27
N VAL A 163 9.13 -8.75 -7.44
CA VAL A 163 10.48 -9.19 -7.80
C VAL A 163 10.96 -8.45 -9.04
N GLY A 164 12.00 -7.65 -8.89
CA GLY A 164 12.78 -7.15 -10.01
C GLY A 164 13.58 -8.28 -10.63
N ARG A 165 13.22 -8.73 -11.83
CA ARG A 165 13.98 -9.80 -12.53
C ARG A 165 15.39 -9.34 -12.91
N GLN A 166 15.55 -8.04 -13.01
CA GLN A 166 16.81 -7.30 -12.99
C GLN A 166 16.71 -6.19 -11.93
N ARG A 167 17.81 -5.47 -11.66
CA ARG A 167 17.77 -4.37 -10.69
C ARG A 167 16.87 -3.25 -11.22
N VAL A 168 15.68 -3.12 -10.63
CA VAL A 168 14.62 -2.21 -11.11
C VAL A 168 14.65 -0.91 -10.32
N THR A 169 14.53 0.24 -10.99
CA THR A 169 14.38 1.54 -10.30
C THR A 169 12.91 1.92 -10.12
N PHE A 170 12.51 2.12 -8.87
CA PHE A 170 11.21 2.67 -8.47
C PHE A 170 11.42 4.11 -7.99
N VAL A 171 10.64 5.06 -8.52
CA VAL A 171 10.68 6.47 -8.15
C VAL A 171 9.31 6.87 -7.60
N GLY A 172 9.28 7.26 -6.32
CA GLY A 172 8.08 7.65 -5.61
C GLY A 172 8.05 7.12 -4.18
N SER A 173 6.85 6.98 -3.61
CA SER A 173 6.66 6.57 -2.21
C SER A 173 5.69 5.39 -2.06
N ILE A 174 5.93 4.57 -1.04
CA ILE A 174 5.12 3.42 -0.66
C ILE A 174 4.56 3.66 0.74
N ARG A 175 3.25 3.44 0.90
CA ARG A 175 2.56 3.48 2.17
C ARG A 175 1.65 2.28 2.31
N PHE A 176 1.87 1.49 3.36
CA PHE A 176 0.96 0.43 3.79
C PHE A 176 0.01 1.02 4.83
N GLY A 177 -1.19 1.36 4.39
CA GLY A 177 -2.21 1.96 5.23
C GLY A 177 -2.84 0.98 6.23
N PRO A 178 -3.65 1.45 7.18
CA PRO A 178 -4.21 0.64 8.26
C PRO A 178 -5.01 -0.60 7.82
N ALA A 179 -5.57 -0.57 6.60
CA ALA A 179 -6.38 -1.68 6.06
C ALA A 179 -5.55 -2.85 5.53
N PHE A 180 -4.23 -2.69 5.35
CA PHE A 180 -3.37 -3.75 4.82
C PHE A 180 -2.96 -4.74 5.92
N THR A 181 -3.21 -6.05 5.75
CA THR A 181 -2.93 -7.06 6.79
C THR A 181 -2.11 -8.25 6.28
N GLY A 182 -1.52 -8.14 5.09
CA GLY A 182 -0.75 -9.22 4.45
C GLY A 182 0.76 -9.19 4.73
N THR A 183 1.44 -10.19 4.16
CA THR A 183 2.90 -10.23 4.04
C THR A 183 3.30 -9.79 2.65
N ILE A 184 4.29 -8.91 2.53
CA ILE A 184 4.84 -8.48 1.24
C ILE A 184 6.37 -8.44 1.27
N ALA A 185 7.00 -8.93 0.21
CA ALA A 185 8.44 -8.85 0.00
C ALA A 185 8.76 -8.10 -1.29
N PHE A 186 9.73 -7.18 -1.23
CA PHE A 186 10.34 -6.56 -2.40
C PHE A 186 11.75 -7.10 -2.58
N GLU A 187 12.08 -7.48 -3.80
CA GLU A 187 13.36 -8.10 -4.14
C GLU A 187 14.00 -7.38 -5.33
N ASN A 188 15.27 -6.99 -5.19
CA ASN A 188 16.09 -6.42 -6.27
C ASN A 188 15.59 -5.07 -6.84
N PHE A 189 15.21 -4.15 -5.96
CA PHE A 189 14.78 -2.79 -6.32
C PHE A 189 15.80 -1.73 -5.89
N VAL A 190 15.80 -0.60 -6.60
CA VAL A 190 16.39 0.67 -6.19
C VAL A 190 15.23 1.65 -6.04
N PHE A 191 14.91 2.01 -4.80
CA PHE A 191 13.91 3.02 -4.46
C PHE A 191 14.57 4.39 -4.43
N GLN A 192 14.02 5.35 -5.17
CA GLN A 192 14.50 6.73 -5.22
C GLN A 192 13.40 7.74 -4.91
N GLY A 193 13.76 8.81 -4.20
CA GLY A 193 12.85 9.89 -3.90
C GLY A 193 13.49 11.04 -3.11
N THR A 194 12.71 12.10 -2.90
CA THR A 194 13.06 13.23 -2.01
C THR A 194 11.90 13.60 -1.10
N CYS A 195 11.01 12.65 -0.83
CA CYS A 195 9.90 12.81 0.08
C CYS A 195 10.34 12.60 1.53
N GLU A 196 9.46 12.94 2.47
CA GLU A 196 9.72 12.74 3.90
C GLU A 196 10.10 11.27 4.22
N LYS A 197 9.55 10.31 3.48
CA LYS A 197 9.78 8.87 3.65
C LYS A 197 9.52 8.10 2.35
N LEU A 198 10.44 7.21 1.96
CA LEU A 198 10.21 6.31 0.81
C LEU A 198 9.19 5.23 1.13
N VAL A 199 9.30 4.62 2.32
CA VAL A 199 8.42 3.55 2.76
C VAL A 199 7.86 3.89 4.12
N GLU A 200 6.53 3.83 4.25
CA GLU A 200 5.83 3.91 5.53
C GLU A 200 4.94 2.69 5.73
N VAL A 201 5.07 2.03 6.88
CA VAL A 201 4.24 0.88 7.25
C VAL A 201 3.42 1.23 8.49
N VAL A 202 2.14 1.55 8.32
CA VAL A 202 1.26 2.03 9.40
C VAL A 202 0.42 0.91 10.01
N SER A 203 0.18 -0.17 9.27
CA SER A 203 -0.73 -1.22 9.73
C SER A 203 -0.05 -2.19 10.70
N PRO A 204 -0.62 -2.44 11.89
CA PRO A 204 -0.15 -3.46 12.82
C PRO A 204 -0.21 -4.90 12.28
N GLY A 205 -1.04 -5.14 11.27
CA GLY A 205 -1.16 -6.44 10.62
C GLY A 205 -0.17 -6.64 9.47
N ALA A 206 0.56 -5.60 9.06
CA ALA A 206 1.48 -5.67 7.93
C ALA A 206 2.82 -6.28 8.31
N SER A 207 3.30 -7.19 7.48
CA SER A 207 4.68 -7.69 7.50
C SER A 207 5.35 -7.40 6.16
N VAL A 208 6.33 -6.51 6.15
CA VAL A 208 7.01 -6.04 4.93
C VAL A 208 8.47 -6.45 4.99
N SER A 209 9.02 -7.00 3.91
CA SER A 209 10.44 -7.31 3.81
C SER A 209 11.07 -6.77 2.53
N PHE A 210 12.32 -6.35 2.63
CA PHE A 210 13.13 -5.87 1.53
C PHE A 210 14.40 -6.72 1.46
N HIS A 211 14.67 -7.29 0.30
CA HIS A 211 15.80 -8.18 0.08
C HIS A 211 16.67 -7.62 -1.03
N THR A 212 17.92 -7.30 -0.72
CA THR A 212 18.92 -6.77 -1.67
C THR A 212 18.47 -5.50 -2.41
N CYS A 213 17.68 -4.66 -1.73
CA CYS A 213 17.16 -3.40 -2.28
C CYS A 213 18.03 -2.21 -1.85
N ASP A 214 18.07 -1.16 -2.66
CA ASP A 214 18.67 0.12 -2.26
C ASP A 214 17.61 1.19 -2.04
N PHE A 215 17.81 2.02 -1.04
CA PHE A 215 17.03 3.22 -0.75
C PHE A 215 17.95 4.42 -0.93
N VAL A 216 17.66 5.24 -1.93
CA VAL A 216 18.52 6.34 -2.36
C VAL A 216 17.75 7.65 -2.28
N MET A 217 18.17 8.51 -1.36
CA MET A 217 17.54 9.80 -1.09
C MET A 217 18.53 10.94 -1.34
N GLY A 218 18.00 12.12 -1.64
CA GLY A 218 18.81 13.31 -1.96
C GLY A 218 18.44 14.57 -1.19
N GLY A 219 17.85 14.44 0.01
CA GLY A 219 17.35 15.59 0.76
C GLY A 219 17.49 15.49 2.28
N ASP A 220 17.60 16.65 2.91
CA ASP A 220 17.53 16.82 4.37
C ASP A 220 16.10 16.50 4.84
N GLY A 221 15.95 15.82 6.00
CA GLY A 221 14.63 15.44 6.53
C GLY A 221 14.00 14.19 5.93
N CYS A 222 14.70 13.49 5.04
CA CYS A 222 14.22 12.28 4.37
C CYS A 222 14.52 10.99 5.15
N ARG A 223 13.55 10.07 5.23
CA ARG A 223 13.71 8.72 5.79
C ARG A 223 13.70 7.66 4.69
N GLY A 224 14.52 6.62 4.85
CA GLY A 224 14.40 5.43 4.00
C GLY A 224 13.11 4.67 4.31
N ILE A 225 13.05 4.05 5.49
CA ILE A 225 11.90 3.25 5.95
C ILE A 225 11.42 3.77 7.31
N LEU A 226 10.11 3.94 7.45
CA LEU A 226 9.42 4.19 8.72
C LEU A 226 8.39 3.09 9.01
N ALA A 227 8.55 2.36 10.11
CA ALA A 227 7.56 1.40 10.59
C ALA A 227 6.80 1.97 11.79
N ARG A 228 5.49 2.22 11.64
CA ARG A 228 4.58 2.70 12.67
C ARG A 228 3.51 1.63 12.93
N GLY A 229 3.73 0.76 13.91
CA GLY A 229 2.84 -0.36 14.24
C GLY A 229 3.08 -1.67 13.47
N GLY A 230 3.47 -1.61 12.20
CA GLY A 230 3.78 -2.78 11.38
C GLY A 230 5.18 -3.37 11.60
N SER A 231 5.46 -4.50 10.94
CA SER A 231 6.78 -5.15 10.98
C SER A 231 7.53 -4.96 9.67
N VAL A 232 8.79 -4.55 9.73
CA VAL A 232 9.67 -4.41 8.57
C VAL A 232 10.98 -5.17 8.75
N ALA A 233 11.41 -5.90 7.73
CA ALA A 233 12.74 -6.50 7.65
C ALA A 233 13.52 -5.93 6.46
N ALA A 234 14.72 -5.41 6.69
CA ALA A 234 15.67 -5.01 5.66
C ALA A 234 16.87 -5.97 5.67
N LEU A 235 17.01 -6.74 4.59
CA LEU A 235 17.98 -7.83 4.47
C LEU A 235 18.89 -7.57 3.27
N GLY A 236 20.19 -7.37 3.52
CA GLY A 236 21.16 -7.10 2.45
C GLY A 236 20.92 -5.78 1.71
N CYS A 237 20.25 -4.80 2.35
CA CYS A 237 19.81 -3.57 1.71
C CYS A 237 20.83 -2.42 1.82
N GLY A 238 20.84 -1.53 0.82
CA GLY A 238 21.62 -0.29 0.82
C GLY A 238 20.78 0.93 1.22
N PHE A 239 21.33 1.86 2.00
CA PHE A 239 20.67 3.11 2.40
C PHE A 239 21.59 4.31 2.19
N TYR A 240 21.29 5.14 1.20
CA TYR A 240 22.17 6.21 0.75
C TYR A 240 21.46 7.55 0.78
N GLY A 241 22.05 8.53 1.48
CA GLY A 241 21.55 9.91 1.51
C GLY A 241 20.22 10.10 2.24
N CYS A 242 19.83 9.18 3.13
CA CYS A 242 18.61 9.35 3.94
C CYS A 242 18.88 10.39 5.04
N GLY A 243 18.73 11.68 4.71
CA GLY A 243 19.20 12.81 5.51
C GLY A 243 18.70 12.83 6.96
N LEU A 244 17.50 12.33 7.24
CA LEU A 244 17.04 12.14 8.61
C LEU A 244 17.47 10.78 9.17
N GLY A 245 17.28 9.70 8.40
CA GLY A 245 17.85 8.40 8.75
C GLY A 245 17.41 7.24 7.86
N ALA A 246 18.18 6.16 7.91
CA ALA A 246 17.99 5.01 7.05
C ALA A 246 16.70 4.25 7.39
N ILE A 247 16.54 3.84 8.66
CA ILE A 247 15.39 3.03 9.09
C ILE A 247 14.96 3.37 10.53
N GLU A 248 13.65 3.57 10.74
CA GLU A 248 13.07 4.04 12.00
C GLU A 248 11.81 3.26 12.39
N ALA A 249 11.74 2.81 13.65
CA ALA A 249 10.59 2.17 14.24
C ALA A 249 9.90 3.10 15.25
N TRP A 250 8.58 3.26 15.13
CA TRP A 250 7.78 4.16 15.94
C TRP A 250 6.49 3.48 16.40
N ASP A 251 5.93 3.87 17.55
CA ASP A 251 4.60 3.50 18.04
C ASP A 251 4.17 2.05 17.76
N MET A 252 4.79 1.10 18.47
CA MET A 252 4.61 -0.37 18.31
C MET A 252 5.21 -0.97 17.03
N GLY A 253 5.88 -0.17 16.21
CA GLY A 253 6.61 -0.64 15.03
C GLY A 253 7.73 -1.62 15.40
N ARG A 254 7.96 -2.58 14.51
CA ARG A 254 8.99 -3.61 14.67
C ARG A 254 9.91 -3.63 13.48
N ILE A 255 11.21 -3.59 13.72
CA ILE A 255 12.20 -3.56 12.64
C ILE A 255 13.28 -4.61 12.83
N GLY A 256 13.65 -5.30 11.75
CA GLY A 256 14.86 -6.11 11.65
C GLY A 256 15.79 -5.56 10.56
N MET A 257 17.07 -5.42 10.86
CA MET A 257 18.12 -5.07 9.91
C MET A 257 19.22 -6.12 9.93
N HIS A 258 19.59 -6.66 8.77
CA HIS A 258 20.66 -7.64 8.64
C HIS A 258 21.50 -7.40 7.40
N ASN A 259 22.82 -7.30 7.57
CA ASN A 259 23.78 -7.11 6.48
C ASN A 259 23.45 -5.91 5.57
N CYS A 260 22.98 -4.81 6.18
CA CYS A 260 22.70 -3.59 5.44
C CYS A 260 23.94 -2.69 5.38
N VAL A 261 24.01 -1.85 4.36
CA VAL A 261 25.13 -0.95 4.10
C VAL A 261 24.60 0.44 3.71
N GLY A 262 25.45 1.45 3.70
CA GLY A 262 25.06 2.76 3.20
C GLY A 262 25.80 3.93 3.83
N SER A 263 25.57 5.14 3.31
CA SER A 263 26.28 6.35 3.74
C SER A 263 25.43 7.61 3.57
N GLY A 264 25.80 8.69 4.26
CA GLY A 264 25.08 9.98 4.16
C GLY A 264 23.72 9.97 4.87
N ASN A 265 23.57 9.13 5.90
CA ASN A 265 22.33 9.00 6.65
C ASN A 265 22.41 9.80 7.96
N GLY A 266 21.28 10.37 8.41
CA GLY A 266 21.18 11.02 9.72
C GLY A 266 21.42 10.03 10.87
N PHE A 267 20.57 9.03 11.01
CA PHE A 267 20.83 7.82 11.81
C PHE A 267 20.82 6.56 10.93
N ALA A 268 21.45 5.48 11.40
CA ALA A 268 21.38 4.18 10.74
C ALA A 268 20.15 3.40 11.20
N LEU A 269 19.84 3.44 12.50
CA LEU A 269 18.68 2.78 13.07
C LEU A 269 18.13 3.61 14.24
N LYS A 270 16.82 3.86 14.25
CA LYS A 270 16.13 4.52 15.36
C LYS A 270 14.95 3.70 15.87
N ALA A 271 14.75 3.66 17.18
CA ALA A 271 13.57 3.10 17.82
C ALA A 271 12.99 4.10 18.83
N GLU A 272 11.72 4.47 18.66
CA GLU A 272 11.03 5.48 19.45
C GLU A 272 9.71 4.95 20.04
N GLY A 273 9.35 5.44 21.23
CA GLY A 273 8.13 5.02 21.92
C GLY A 273 8.18 3.54 22.31
N CYS A 274 7.08 2.81 22.14
CA CYS A 274 7.02 1.37 22.47
C CYS A 274 7.54 0.45 21.33
N ALA A 275 8.45 0.95 20.49
CA ALA A 275 8.97 0.21 19.34
C ALA A 275 10.13 -0.73 19.67
N ILE A 276 10.33 -1.75 18.82
CA ILE A 276 11.42 -2.71 18.93
C ILE A 276 12.19 -2.74 17.61
N ALA A 277 13.51 -2.62 17.68
CA ALA A 277 14.38 -2.87 16.54
C ALA A 277 15.46 -3.91 16.85
N VAL A 278 15.83 -4.69 15.84
CA VAL A 278 16.88 -5.71 15.91
C VAL A 278 17.87 -5.46 14.79
N GLN A 279 19.17 -5.58 15.09
CA GLN A 279 20.24 -5.48 14.12
C GLN A 279 21.21 -6.67 14.23
N SER A 280 21.81 -7.05 13.10
CA SER A 280 22.90 -8.03 13.05
C SER A 280 23.76 -7.86 11.80
N GLY A 281 25.01 -8.33 11.84
CA GLY A 281 25.92 -8.25 10.71
C GLY A 281 26.41 -6.81 10.48
N THR A 282 26.05 -6.22 9.35
CA THR A 282 26.37 -4.81 9.04
C THR A 282 25.17 -3.87 9.09
N ARG A 283 25.44 -2.59 9.32
CA ARG A 283 24.49 -1.48 9.22
C ARG A 283 25.05 -0.32 8.38
N PRO A 284 24.21 0.58 7.86
CA PRO A 284 24.67 1.80 7.19
C PRO A 284 25.52 2.69 8.11
N VAL A 285 26.48 3.40 7.51
CA VAL A 285 27.16 4.53 8.14
C VAL A 285 26.18 5.69 8.24
N ALA A 286 26.17 6.34 9.40
CA ALA A 286 25.34 7.51 9.69
C ALA A 286 26.09 8.50 10.58
N VAL A 287 25.61 9.74 10.66
CA VAL A 287 26.14 10.73 11.60
C VAL A 287 25.75 10.39 13.04
N THR A 288 26.41 11.01 14.02
CA THR A 288 26.20 10.70 15.44
C THR A 288 24.89 11.32 15.95
N PRO A 289 24.00 10.55 16.61
CA PRO A 289 24.16 9.14 16.96
C PRO A 289 23.77 8.19 15.81
N SER A 290 24.65 7.23 15.49
CA SER A 290 24.38 6.22 14.45
C SER A 290 23.22 5.31 14.81
N ILE A 291 22.99 5.09 16.11
CA ILE A 291 21.82 4.41 16.66
C ILE A 291 21.13 5.37 17.62
N ALA A 292 19.82 5.57 17.46
CA ALA A 292 19.02 6.40 18.36
C ALA A 292 17.96 5.56 19.10
N GLN A 293 17.93 5.64 20.43
CA GLN A 293 16.92 5.03 21.30
C GLN A 293 16.16 6.13 22.04
N GLU A 294 14.90 6.34 21.69
CA GLU A 294 14.02 7.38 22.25
C GLU A 294 12.77 6.72 22.86
N GLY A 295 12.97 5.92 23.90
CA GLY A 295 11.93 5.11 24.55
C GLY A 295 11.82 3.68 24.02
N GLY A 296 12.15 3.45 22.75
CA GLY A 296 12.16 2.13 22.13
C GLY A 296 13.38 1.29 22.51
N VAL A 297 13.34 -0.01 22.18
CA VAL A 297 14.44 -0.95 22.46
C VAL A 297 15.13 -1.35 21.16
N ILE A 298 16.47 -1.33 21.17
CA ILE A 298 17.30 -1.84 20.08
C ILE A 298 18.15 -3.00 20.60
N LEU A 299 18.03 -4.14 19.93
CA LEU A 299 18.70 -5.38 20.28
C LEU A 299 19.73 -5.80 19.23
N GLY A 300 20.80 -6.45 19.67
CA GLY A 300 21.86 -6.96 18.80
C GLY A 300 22.93 -5.94 18.45
N THR A 301 23.99 -6.43 17.80
CA THR A 301 25.16 -5.66 17.41
C THR A 301 25.34 -5.73 15.89
N ALA A 302 25.81 -4.63 15.31
CA ALA A 302 26.18 -4.57 13.90
C ALA A 302 27.38 -3.64 13.71
N THR A 303 28.22 -3.94 12.72
CA THR A 303 29.34 -3.07 12.31
C THR A 303 28.87 -2.10 11.23
N ALA A 304 29.37 -0.86 11.26
CA ALA A 304 29.02 0.11 10.24
C ALA A 304 29.75 -0.20 8.92
N SER A 305 29.05 -0.12 7.79
CA SER A 305 29.60 -0.32 6.46
C SER A 305 28.98 0.67 5.47
N ALA A 306 29.84 1.37 4.72
CA ALA A 306 29.40 2.38 3.76
C ALA A 306 28.78 1.78 2.49
N GLY A 307 29.13 0.53 2.17
CA GLY A 307 28.73 -0.10 0.91
C GLY A 307 29.30 0.62 -0.32
N THR A 308 28.70 0.35 -1.48
CA THR A 308 28.99 1.06 -2.73
C THR A 308 27.85 2.02 -3.01
N ALA A 309 28.14 3.33 -2.98
CA ALA A 309 27.14 4.36 -3.19
C ALA A 309 26.40 4.18 -4.52
N VAL A 310 25.07 4.23 -4.45
CA VAL A 310 24.19 4.21 -5.60
C VAL A 310 23.87 5.65 -5.99
N THR A 311 23.95 5.98 -7.27
CA THR A 311 23.73 7.33 -7.75
C THR A 311 22.28 7.76 -7.57
N HIS A 312 22.07 8.85 -6.83
CA HIS A 312 20.78 9.55 -6.77
C HIS A 312 20.52 10.27 -8.09
N LEU A 313 19.36 10.05 -8.70
CA LEU A 313 19.04 10.59 -10.03
C LEU A 313 18.44 12.00 -10.00
N GLY A 314 18.30 12.61 -8.82
CA GLY A 314 17.81 13.98 -8.69
C GLY A 314 16.30 14.15 -8.80
N TYR A 315 15.54 13.06 -8.93
CA TYR A 315 14.08 13.13 -9.01
C TYR A 315 13.47 13.65 -7.72
N ARG A 316 12.55 14.61 -7.85
CA ARG A 316 11.74 15.14 -6.77
C ARG A 316 10.27 14.91 -7.06
N GLU A 317 9.48 14.80 -6.00
CA GLU A 317 8.03 14.67 -6.11
C GLU A 317 7.28 15.83 -5.43
N ARG A 318 6.08 16.13 -5.93
CA ARG A 318 5.12 17.02 -5.28
C ARG A 318 3.69 16.60 -5.61
N VAL A 319 2.79 16.86 -4.66
CA VAL A 319 1.35 16.70 -4.85
C VAL A 319 0.71 18.08 -4.86
N PHE A 320 -0.14 18.33 -5.84
CA PHE A 320 -0.98 19.52 -5.94
C PHE A 320 -2.42 19.07 -5.82
N SER A 321 -3.18 19.58 -4.85
CA SER A 321 -4.61 19.33 -4.77
C SER A 321 -5.35 20.32 -5.65
N SER A 322 -6.40 19.87 -6.35
CA SER A 322 -7.30 20.74 -7.09
C SER A 322 -7.92 21.75 -6.12
N THR A 323 -7.92 23.03 -6.49
CA THR A 323 -8.41 24.12 -5.65
C THR A 323 -9.86 24.50 -5.95
N ALA A 324 -10.37 24.06 -7.09
CA ALA A 324 -11.77 24.18 -7.43
C ALA A 324 -12.18 23.06 -8.37
N THR A 325 -13.48 22.81 -8.40
CA THR A 325 -14.13 21.94 -9.36
C THR A 325 -15.31 22.64 -9.97
N MET A 326 -15.57 22.28 -11.22
CA MET A 326 -16.72 22.80 -11.96
C MET A 326 -17.37 21.64 -12.69
N SER A 327 -18.70 21.62 -12.75
CA SER A 327 -19.44 20.74 -13.64
C SER A 327 -20.41 21.57 -14.44
N ALA A 328 -20.26 21.57 -15.75
CA ALA A 328 -21.18 22.21 -16.68
C ALA A 328 -22.06 21.14 -17.32
N LEU A 329 -23.37 21.39 -17.35
CA LEU A 329 -24.23 20.88 -18.41
C LEU A 329 -24.06 21.81 -19.61
N ASP A 330 -24.26 21.32 -20.84
CA ASP A 330 -24.18 22.12 -22.07
C ASP A 330 -24.98 23.45 -22.05
N LEU A 331 -25.87 23.67 -21.07
CA LEU A 331 -26.66 24.90 -20.93
C LEU A 331 -26.84 25.43 -19.49
N GLU A 332 -26.34 24.77 -18.43
CA GLU A 332 -26.65 25.12 -17.02
C GLU A 332 -25.56 24.65 -16.03
N PHE A 333 -25.32 25.44 -14.98
CA PHE A 333 -24.39 25.08 -13.89
C PHE A 333 -25.07 24.26 -12.81
N LEU A 334 -24.34 23.29 -12.26
CA LEU A 334 -24.80 22.47 -11.14
C LEU A 334 -24.26 23.01 -9.81
N GLU A 335 -25.13 23.01 -8.79
CA GLU A 335 -24.77 23.39 -7.42
C GLU A 335 -23.92 22.33 -6.69
N ASP A 336 -23.89 21.08 -7.17
CA ASP A 336 -23.01 20.02 -6.64
C ASP A 336 -21.66 20.05 -7.40
N PRO A 337 -20.57 20.55 -6.80
CA PRO A 337 -19.32 20.85 -7.49
C PRO A 337 -18.47 19.58 -7.68
N SER A 338 -19.07 18.47 -8.07
CA SER A 338 -18.37 17.21 -8.33
C SER A 338 -18.19 17.05 -9.85
N PRO A 339 -16.96 16.98 -10.39
CA PRO A 339 -16.73 16.83 -11.83
C PRO A 339 -17.42 15.58 -12.36
N ALA A 340 -18.22 15.73 -13.40
CA ALA A 340 -19.00 14.65 -13.95
C ALA A 340 -18.77 14.47 -15.46
N GLN A 341 -18.94 13.24 -15.93
CA GLN A 341 -18.86 12.87 -17.34
C GLN A 341 -20.05 11.99 -17.74
N GLY A 342 -20.39 12.01 -19.02
CA GLY A 342 -21.46 11.22 -19.61
C GLY A 342 -22.71 12.04 -19.89
N LYS A 343 -23.86 11.37 -20.03
CA LYS A 343 -25.12 12.01 -20.40
C LYS A 343 -26.20 11.72 -19.38
N ASP A 344 -27.01 12.72 -19.09
CA ASP A 344 -28.21 12.54 -18.28
C ASP A 344 -29.23 11.70 -19.05
N ARG A 345 -29.69 10.60 -18.44
CA ARG A 345 -30.62 9.69 -19.11
C ARG A 345 -32.02 10.30 -19.32
N VAL A 346 -32.40 11.27 -18.49
CA VAL A 346 -33.75 11.87 -18.51
C VAL A 346 -33.78 13.09 -19.42
N THR A 347 -32.78 13.96 -19.31
CA THR A 347 -32.73 15.25 -20.02
C THR A 347 -31.90 15.20 -21.30
N GLY A 348 -31.07 14.17 -21.47
CA GLY A 348 -30.17 14.04 -22.61
C GLY A 348 -29.02 15.05 -22.61
N LYS A 349 -28.83 15.84 -21.55
CA LYS A 349 -27.75 16.82 -21.45
C LYS A 349 -26.41 16.12 -21.18
N GLU A 350 -25.34 16.57 -21.82
CA GLU A 350 -23.98 16.08 -21.57
C GLU A 350 -23.35 16.82 -20.39
N TYR A 351 -22.65 16.07 -19.53
CA TYR A 351 -21.90 16.59 -18.41
C TYR A 351 -20.41 16.72 -18.77
N LYS A 352 -19.85 17.89 -18.45
CA LYS A 352 -18.44 18.22 -18.58
C LYS A 352 -17.90 18.65 -17.22
N GLY A 353 -17.07 17.81 -16.62
CA GLY A 353 -16.46 18.05 -15.32
C GLY A 353 -15.05 18.60 -15.47
N TYR A 354 -14.64 19.50 -14.58
CA TYR A 354 -13.34 20.15 -14.59
C TYR A 354 -12.74 20.11 -13.17
N TRP A 355 -11.47 19.69 -13.07
CA TRP A 355 -10.61 19.94 -11.92
C TRP A 355 -9.67 21.09 -12.23
N VAL A 356 -9.79 22.17 -11.47
CA VAL A 356 -8.90 23.33 -11.55
C VAL A 356 -7.79 23.15 -10.52
N PHE A 357 -6.55 23.25 -10.98
CA PHE A 357 -5.39 23.36 -10.10
C PHE A 357 -5.00 24.84 -10.00
N ASP A 358 -4.47 25.25 -8.85
CA ASP A 358 -3.86 26.58 -8.74
C ASP A 358 -2.63 26.63 -9.63
N SER A 359 -2.81 27.14 -10.84
CA SER A 359 -1.74 27.26 -11.81
C SER A 359 -0.60 28.13 -11.27
N GLN A 360 -0.87 29.11 -10.41
CA GLN A 360 0.19 29.96 -9.86
C GLN A 360 1.06 29.18 -8.87
N ASP A 361 0.48 28.33 -8.02
CA ASP A 361 1.28 27.42 -7.19
C ASP A 361 2.04 26.42 -8.07
N VAL A 362 1.40 25.79 -9.06
CA VAL A 362 2.09 24.84 -9.97
C VAL A 362 3.26 25.52 -10.70
N ILE A 363 3.04 26.70 -11.30
CA ILE A 363 4.08 27.53 -11.97
C ILE A 363 5.22 27.81 -11.00
N THR A 364 4.91 28.31 -9.80
CA THR A 364 5.92 28.74 -8.83
C THR A 364 6.75 27.55 -8.36
N GLN A 365 6.10 26.44 -8.04
CA GLN A 365 6.76 25.27 -7.45
C GLN A 365 7.52 24.44 -8.46
N LEU A 366 7.11 24.47 -9.74
CA LEU A 366 7.80 23.81 -10.83
C LEU A 366 8.69 24.77 -11.64
N SER A 367 8.84 26.04 -11.25
CA SER A 367 9.69 26.99 -11.97
C SER A 367 11.13 26.47 -12.07
N GLY A 368 11.68 26.50 -13.29
CA GLY A 368 13.03 26.00 -13.60
C GLY A 368 13.20 24.49 -13.51
N LYS A 369 12.12 23.73 -13.30
CA LYS A 369 12.14 22.25 -13.17
C LYS A 369 11.48 21.61 -14.39
N THR A 370 11.91 20.39 -14.70
CA THR A 370 11.36 19.62 -15.84
C THR A 370 10.48 18.49 -15.32
N PRO A 371 9.16 18.52 -15.55
CA PRO A 371 8.29 17.38 -15.27
C PRO A 371 8.70 16.17 -16.09
N VAL A 372 8.86 15.01 -15.44
CA VAL A 372 9.25 13.76 -16.08
C VAL A 372 8.13 12.72 -16.09
N ALA A 373 7.25 12.76 -15.08
CA ALA A 373 6.10 11.88 -14.95
C ALA A 373 5.04 12.54 -14.05
N GLY A 374 3.80 12.06 -14.14
CA GLY A 374 2.80 12.39 -13.14
C GLY A 374 1.61 11.45 -13.18
N ARG A 375 0.81 11.54 -12.13
CA ARG A 375 -0.45 10.81 -11.99
C ARG A 375 -1.50 11.71 -11.36
N ILE A 376 -2.75 11.52 -11.71
CA ILE A 376 -3.89 12.17 -11.06
C ILE A 376 -4.68 11.12 -10.26
N GLN A 377 -4.99 11.42 -9.01
CA GLN A 377 -5.87 10.59 -8.21
C GLN A 377 -7.31 10.85 -8.63
N LEU A 378 -7.91 9.81 -9.21
CA LEU A 378 -9.32 9.79 -9.57
C LEU A 378 -10.04 8.98 -8.50
N LYS A 379 -11.16 9.50 -8.00
CA LYS A 379 -12.08 8.73 -7.15
C LYS A 379 -13.49 8.94 -7.66
N ARG A 380 -14.22 7.84 -7.85
CA ARG A 380 -15.61 7.90 -8.28
C ARG A 380 -16.54 7.96 -7.08
N LYS A 381 -17.48 8.91 -7.08
CA LYS A 381 -18.40 9.12 -5.96
C LYS A 381 -19.31 7.90 -5.74
N PRO A 382 -19.52 7.45 -4.50
CA PRO A 382 -20.47 6.38 -4.20
C PRO A 382 -21.88 6.73 -4.65
N GLY A 383 -22.57 5.81 -5.33
CA GLY A 383 -23.97 5.98 -5.73
C GLY A 383 -24.21 6.99 -6.87
N ALA A 384 -23.17 7.59 -7.45
CA ALA A 384 -23.32 8.51 -8.56
C ALA A 384 -23.39 7.79 -9.93
N GLY A 385 -24.57 7.82 -10.54
CA GLY A 385 -24.82 7.32 -11.89
C GLY A 385 -24.91 5.80 -11.98
N THR A 386 -24.22 5.18 -12.95
CA THR A 386 -24.31 3.72 -13.18
C THR A 386 -23.59 2.89 -12.10
N LYS A 387 -24.01 1.65 -11.87
CA LYS A 387 -23.29 0.70 -11.00
C LYS A 387 -22.07 0.06 -11.69
N ASP A 388 -21.99 0.14 -13.01
CA ASP A 388 -20.92 -0.48 -13.80
C ASP A 388 -19.63 0.33 -13.77
N ARG A 389 -18.51 -0.29 -14.15
CA ARG A 389 -17.25 0.42 -14.32
C ARG A 389 -17.33 1.39 -15.51
N VAL A 390 -16.92 2.63 -15.29
CA VAL A 390 -16.96 3.69 -16.31
C VAL A 390 -15.55 4.05 -16.73
N LYS A 391 -15.29 4.12 -18.03
CA LYS A 391 -14.03 4.65 -18.58
C LYS A 391 -13.93 6.14 -18.31
N VAL A 392 -12.77 6.61 -17.87
CA VAL A 392 -12.50 8.03 -17.61
C VAL A 392 -11.57 8.55 -18.68
N TYR A 393 -12.00 9.57 -19.41
CA TYR A 393 -11.14 10.26 -20.35
C TYR A 393 -10.78 11.64 -19.82
N LEU A 394 -9.51 12.00 -19.98
CA LEU A 394 -9.01 13.29 -19.55
C LEU A 394 -8.73 14.19 -20.75
N TYR A 395 -8.96 15.48 -20.52
CA TYR A 395 -8.64 16.55 -21.45
C TYR A 395 -7.96 17.68 -20.69
N LEU A 396 -7.19 18.52 -21.38
CA LEU A 396 -6.72 19.77 -20.80
C LEU A 396 -7.74 20.87 -21.04
N HIS A 397 -7.89 21.80 -20.10
CA HIS A 397 -8.78 22.96 -20.26
C HIS A 397 -8.11 24.26 -19.80
N SER A 398 -8.59 25.37 -20.33
CA SER A 398 -8.20 26.74 -19.93
C SER A 398 -9.19 27.41 -18.98
N HIS A 399 -10.28 26.73 -18.61
CA HIS A 399 -11.43 27.32 -17.91
C HIS A 399 -11.05 28.06 -16.60
N THR A 400 -11.55 29.29 -16.42
CA THR A 400 -11.23 30.17 -15.28
C THR A 400 -12.44 30.64 -14.46
N GLY A 401 -13.67 30.23 -14.77
CA GLY A 401 -14.84 30.71 -14.03
C GLY A 401 -16.18 30.29 -14.62
N PRO A 402 -17.30 30.55 -13.91
CA PRO A 402 -18.63 30.00 -14.18
C PRO A 402 -19.34 30.58 -15.41
N MET A 403 -18.67 31.27 -16.32
CA MET A 403 -19.24 31.69 -17.60
C MET A 403 -18.15 31.68 -18.68
N GLY A 404 -18.48 31.11 -19.85
CA GLY A 404 -17.62 30.99 -21.02
C GLY A 404 -17.29 29.55 -21.36
N ASP A 405 -17.31 29.21 -22.65
CA ASP A 405 -16.90 27.90 -23.13
C ASP A 405 -15.41 27.68 -22.81
N ALA A 406 -15.11 26.61 -22.07
CA ALA A 406 -13.74 26.19 -21.87
C ALA A 406 -13.13 25.83 -23.24
N VAL A 407 -11.94 26.36 -23.55
CA VAL A 407 -11.13 25.76 -24.63
C VAL A 407 -10.60 24.45 -24.09
N VAL A 408 -11.16 23.36 -24.59
CA VAL A 408 -10.74 22.00 -24.28
C VAL A 408 -9.78 21.54 -25.37
N GLY A 409 -8.60 21.05 -24.96
CA GLY A 409 -7.64 20.45 -25.88
C GLY A 409 -8.13 19.11 -26.45
N GLY A 410 -7.30 18.44 -27.25
CA GLY A 410 -7.57 17.06 -27.66
C GLY A 410 -7.62 16.09 -26.45
N PRO A 411 -8.30 14.93 -26.58
CA PRO A 411 -8.31 13.92 -25.54
C PRO A 411 -6.89 13.46 -25.22
N LEU A 412 -6.55 13.40 -23.94
CA LEU A 412 -5.39 12.66 -23.45
C LEU A 412 -5.61 11.14 -23.54
N GLY A 413 -6.86 10.73 -23.82
CA GLY A 413 -7.28 9.34 -23.98
C GLY A 413 -8.01 8.81 -22.76
N ASN A 414 -8.37 7.52 -22.82
CA ASN A 414 -8.87 6.78 -21.68
C ASN A 414 -7.71 6.52 -20.71
N VAL A 415 -7.79 7.04 -19.49
CA VAL A 415 -6.72 6.90 -18.49
C VAL A 415 -7.04 5.86 -17.42
N ALA A 416 -8.31 5.44 -17.30
CA ALA A 416 -8.78 4.62 -16.21
C ALA A 416 -10.17 4.02 -16.46
N SER A 417 -10.52 2.95 -15.74
CA SER A 417 -11.91 2.49 -15.62
C SER A 417 -12.24 2.26 -14.14
N LEU A 418 -13.31 2.89 -13.66
CA LEU A 418 -13.65 2.97 -12.23
C LEU A 418 -15.07 2.49 -11.92
N ALA A 419 -15.21 1.59 -10.96
CA ALA A 419 -16.47 1.27 -10.28
C ALA A 419 -16.87 2.41 -9.32
N PRO A 420 -18.15 2.48 -8.87
CA PRO A 420 -18.54 3.40 -7.80
C PRO A 420 -17.71 3.17 -6.52
N ASP A 421 -17.33 4.26 -5.84
CA ASP A 421 -16.45 4.27 -4.64
C ASP A 421 -15.01 3.78 -4.89
N GLU A 422 -14.63 3.54 -6.14
CA GLU A 422 -13.27 3.16 -6.48
C GLU A 422 -12.36 4.39 -6.65
N SER A 423 -11.12 4.27 -6.18
CA SER A 423 -10.07 5.29 -6.39
C SER A 423 -8.81 4.66 -6.97
N LEU A 424 -8.18 5.37 -7.91
CA LEU A 424 -6.89 4.99 -8.48
C LEU A 424 -6.06 6.20 -8.90
N TRP A 425 -4.75 6.01 -8.97
CA TRP A 425 -3.80 6.99 -9.52
C TRP A 425 -3.57 6.73 -11.01
N ALA A 426 -4.24 7.50 -11.86
CA ALA A 426 -4.17 7.36 -13.31
C ALA A 426 -2.96 8.12 -13.87
N PRO A 427 -2.22 7.56 -14.86
CA PRO A 427 -1.10 8.26 -15.47
C PRO A 427 -1.55 9.52 -16.23
N VAL A 428 -0.74 10.58 -16.14
CA VAL A 428 -0.86 11.77 -16.99
C VAL A 428 0.49 12.05 -17.66
N THR A 429 0.47 12.69 -18.82
CA THR A 429 1.68 12.95 -19.59
C THR A 429 2.53 14.07 -18.99
N SER A 430 3.84 14.02 -19.15
CA SER A 430 4.71 15.16 -18.81
C SER A 430 4.31 16.43 -19.58
N ALA A 431 3.89 16.28 -20.84
CA ALA A 431 3.40 17.38 -21.67
C ALA A 431 2.16 18.08 -21.08
N SER A 432 1.20 17.32 -20.54
CA SER A 432 0.02 17.91 -19.89
C SER A 432 0.39 18.66 -18.61
N ILE A 433 1.37 18.16 -17.85
CA ILE A 433 1.88 18.87 -16.66
C ILE A 433 2.62 20.14 -17.07
N GLN A 434 3.44 20.09 -18.12
CA GLN A 434 4.12 21.27 -18.67
C GLN A 434 3.15 22.34 -19.17
N ALA A 435 2.01 21.95 -19.74
CA ALA A 435 0.95 22.89 -20.14
C ALA A 435 0.33 23.63 -18.93
N ILE A 436 0.16 22.94 -17.80
CA ILE A 436 -0.32 23.58 -16.55
C ILE A 436 0.80 24.47 -15.96
N GLN A 437 2.04 23.96 -15.93
CA GLN A 437 3.23 24.67 -15.46
C GLN A 437 3.53 25.95 -16.26
N SER A 438 3.17 26.02 -17.54
CA SER A 438 3.35 27.23 -18.36
C SER A 438 2.19 28.22 -18.23
N GLY A 439 1.11 27.84 -17.54
CA GLY A 439 -0.13 28.61 -17.45
C GLY A 439 -0.99 28.54 -18.72
N TYR A 440 -0.61 27.73 -19.71
CA TYR A 440 -1.41 27.52 -20.93
C TYR A 440 -2.76 26.84 -20.61
N THR A 441 -2.76 25.95 -19.62
CA THR A 441 -3.96 25.26 -19.13
C THR A 441 -4.09 25.42 -17.62
N ARG A 442 -5.30 25.20 -17.10
CA ARG A 442 -5.64 25.34 -15.67
C ARG A 442 -5.83 24.00 -14.97
N GLY A 443 -5.93 22.90 -15.71
CA GLY A 443 -6.13 21.58 -15.12
C GLY A 443 -6.65 20.54 -16.10
N TYR A 444 -7.38 19.57 -15.55
CA TYR A 444 -7.90 18.41 -16.28
C TYR A 444 -9.42 18.41 -16.29
N ALA A 445 -10.00 18.17 -17.45
CA ALA A 445 -11.43 17.94 -17.63
C ALA A 445 -11.72 16.45 -17.79
N VAL A 446 -12.88 16.01 -17.32
CA VAL A 446 -13.46 14.69 -17.57
C VAL A 446 -14.64 14.81 -18.52
N TYR A 447 -14.54 14.10 -19.64
CA TYR A 447 -15.54 14.10 -20.71
C TYR A 447 -15.52 12.76 -21.44
N SER A 448 -16.56 12.40 -22.20
CA SER A 448 -16.57 11.18 -23.02
C SER A 448 -16.38 11.54 -24.50
N PRO A 449 -15.37 11.01 -25.22
CA PRO A 449 -15.13 11.33 -26.63
C PRO A 449 -16.20 10.77 -27.60
N ILE A 450 -17.12 9.93 -27.12
CA ILE A 450 -18.06 9.18 -27.96
C ILE A 450 -19.36 9.95 -28.05
N SER A 451 -19.64 10.62 -29.17
CA SER A 451 -20.96 11.25 -29.41
C SER A 451 -22.02 10.21 -29.77
N GLY A 452 -23.19 10.21 -29.14
CA GLY A 452 -24.35 9.42 -29.59
C GLY A 452 -25.26 8.83 -28.49
N GLU A 453 -26.20 7.98 -28.90
CA GLU A 453 -27.14 7.26 -28.01
C GLU A 453 -26.43 6.23 -27.09
N GLU A 454 -25.17 5.89 -27.36
CA GLU A 454 -24.38 4.97 -26.53
C GLU A 454 -23.96 5.55 -25.16
N LEU A 455 -24.23 6.84 -24.89
CA LEU A 455 -23.82 7.55 -23.67
C LEU A 455 -24.85 7.55 -22.53
N GLU A 456 -25.84 6.66 -22.46
CA GLU A 456 -26.83 6.63 -21.35
C GLU A 456 -26.23 6.28 -19.96
N PHE A 457 -24.94 6.53 -19.72
CA PHE A 457 -24.30 6.45 -18.43
C PHE A 457 -23.81 7.82 -17.96
N TYR A 458 -23.92 8.02 -16.65
CA TYR A 458 -23.43 9.18 -15.93
C TYR A 458 -22.42 8.73 -14.88
N SER A 459 -21.37 9.52 -14.64
CA SER A 459 -20.42 9.28 -13.55
C SER A 459 -19.93 10.60 -12.96
N GLN A 460 -19.96 10.73 -11.63
CA GLN A 460 -19.34 11.83 -10.89
C GLN A 460 -18.06 11.34 -10.22
N ALA A 461 -17.06 12.20 -10.22
CA ALA A 461 -15.84 12.03 -9.46
C ALA A 461 -15.85 12.92 -8.21
N GLU A 462 -15.12 12.50 -7.18
CA GLU A 462 -14.98 13.27 -5.94
C GLU A 462 -14.04 14.47 -6.11
N TYR A 463 -14.24 15.45 -5.23
CA TYR A 463 -13.39 16.62 -5.04
C TYR A 463 -12.82 16.61 -3.60
N PRO A 464 -11.53 16.91 -3.40
CA PRO A 464 -10.50 17.28 -4.39
C PRO A 464 -9.92 16.09 -5.17
N ALA A 465 -9.35 16.38 -6.35
CA ALA A 465 -8.41 15.49 -7.03
C ALA A 465 -6.97 15.93 -6.75
N ASP A 466 -6.08 14.97 -6.60
CA ASP A 466 -4.66 15.23 -6.36
C ASP A 466 -3.85 14.94 -7.62
N LEU A 467 -3.01 15.88 -8.03
CA LEU A 467 -2.02 15.74 -9.10
C LEU A 467 -0.65 15.51 -8.47
N TRP A 468 -0.12 14.29 -8.62
CA TRP A 468 1.24 13.94 -8.26
C TRP A 468 2.17 14.16 -9.46
N VAL A 469 3.25 14.91 -9.25
CA VAL A 469 4.23 15.25 -10.27
C VAL A 469 5.62 14.82 -9.79
N VAL A 470 6.35 14.14 -10.68
CA VAL A 470 7.79 13.90 -10.55
C VAL A 470 8.52 14.83 -11.51
N TYR A 471 9.57 15.50 -11.01
CA TYR A 471 10.35 16.47 -11.77
C TYR A 471 11.84 16.38 -11.43
N GLN A 472 12.68 16.96 -12.30
CA GLN A 472 14.11 17.18 -12.07
C GLN A 472 14.41 18.68 -12.04
#